data_AF-A0A3B8R0G4-F1
#
_entry.id   AF-A0A3B8R0G4-F1
#
_cell.length_a   1.000
_cell.length_b   1.000
_cell.length_c   1.000
_cell.angle_alpha   90.00
_cell.angle_beta   90.00
_cell.angle_gamma   90.00
#
_symmetry.space_group_name_H-M   'P 1'
#
loop_
_entity.id
_entity.type
_entity.pdbx_description
1 polymer ?
#
loop_
_entity_poly.entity_id
_entity_poly.type
_entity_poly.pdbx_seq_one_letter_code
_entity_poly.pdbx_strand_id
1 'polypeptide(L)' 'MNKIDGLHHLAICTADMKAQIAFFTDKLGMELVALYWMHGVENTWHGFLRLNDESAIAFVSNPDMKNIPATIGQTHA' A
#
# COMPACT_ATOMS: atom_id res chain seq x y z
N MET A 1 -15.45 18.86 19.87
CA MET A 1 -14.52 19.14 18.76
C MET A 1 -13.83 17.82 18.47
N ASN A 2 -14.00 17.23 17.28
CA ASN A 2 -13.29 16.00 16.93
C ASN A 2 -11.81 16.36 16.72
N LYS A 3 -10.94 15.84 17.58
CA LYS A 3 -9.50 15.95 17.38
C LYS A 3 -9.04 14.82 16.47
N ILE A 4 -7.96 15.07 15.73
CA ILE A 4 -7.27 14.02 14.98
C ILE A 4 -6.42 13.26 16.00
N ASP A 5 -6.67 11.97 16.15
CA ASP A 5 -6.06 11.14 17.19
C ASP A 5 -4.85 10.33 16.70
N GLY A 6 -4.66 10.20 15.37
CA GLY A 6 -3.53 9.45 14.82
C GLY A 6 -3.58 9.26 13.30
N LEU A 7 -2.66 8.43 12.80
CA LEU A 7 -2.59 8.03 11.40
C LEU A 7 -3.42 6.76 11.17
N HIS A 8 -4.49 6.84 10.37
CA HIS A 8 -5.29 5.67 10.04
C HIS A 8 -4.55 4.69 9.10
N HIS A 9 -3.91 5.20 8.06
CA HIS A 9 -3.06 4.39 7.18
C HIS A 9 -2.15 5.27 6.31
N LEU A 10 -1.07 4.67 5.80
CA LEU A 10 -0.22 5.24 4.76
C LEU A 10 -0.44 4.46 3.45
N ALA A 11 -0.93 5.13 2.41
CA ALA A 11 -1.08 4.53 1.08
C ALA A 11 0.14 4.81 0.20
N ILE A 12 0.67 3.78 -0.44
CA ILE A 12 1.88 3.82 -1.26
C ILE A 12 1.60 3.22 -2.64
N CYS A 13 1.94 3.95 -3.70
CA CYS A 13 1.85 3.42 -5.06
C CYS A 13 2.99 2.45 -5.36
N THR A 14 2.70 1.36 -6.06
CA THR A 14 3.71 0.37 -6.47
C THR A 14 3.37 -0.26 -7.82
N ALA A 15 4.39 -0.45 -8.65
CA ALA A 15 4.27 -1.21 -9.90
C ALA A 15 4.19 -2.73 -9.67
N ASP A 16 4.64 -3.23 -8.52
CA ASP A 16 4.60 -4.65 -8.16
C ASP A 16 4.06 -4.86 -6.74
N MET A 17 2.73 -4.97 -6.64
CA MET A 17 2.06 -5.22 -5.37
C MET A 17 2.45 -6.57 -4.76
N LYS A 18 2.71 -7.60 -5.57
CA LYS A 18 3.02 -8.94 -5.06
C LYS A 18 4.37 -8.94 -4.36
N ALA A 19 5.38 -8.32 -4.95
CA ALA A 19 6.69 -8.19 -4.34
C ALA A 19 6.64 -7.36 -3.04
N GLN A 20 5.87 -6.28 -3.02
CA GLN A 20 5.67 -5.49 -1.79
C GLN A 20 5.00 -6.32 -0.70
N ILE A 21 3.87 -6.98 -0.99
CA ILE A 21 3.18 -7.84 0.00
C ILE A 21 4.15 -8.89 0.53
N ALA A 22 4.85 -9.63 -0.35
CA ALA A 22 5.80 -10.66 0.07
C ALA A 22 6.92 -10.10 0.96
N PHE A 23 7.47 -8.93 0.65
CA PHE A 23 8.49 -8.32 1.51
C PHE A 23 7.94 -8.02 2.91
N PHE A 24 6.78 -7.35 2.99
CA PHE A 24 6.24 -6.94 4.29
C PHE A 24 5.63 -8.11 5.08
N THR A 25 5.06 -9.13 4.44
CA THR A 25 4.59 -10.33 5.14
C THR A 25 5.76 -11.22 5.55
N ASP A 26 6.65 -11.57 4.62
CA ASP A 26 7.61 -12.64 4.84
C ASP A 26 8.88 -12.16 5.54
N LYS A 27 9.25 -10.88 5.37
CA LYS A 27 10.45 -10.31 6.01
C LYS A 27 10.13 -9.49 7.25
N LEU A 28 8.99 -8.81 7.26
CA LEU A 28 8.61 -7.92 8.37
C LEU A 28 7.51 -8.52 9.26
N GLY A 29 6.90 -9.65 8.88
CA GLY A 29 5.91 -10.35 9.69
C GLY A 29 4.55 -9.66 9.75
N MET A 30 4.25 -8.75 8.81
CA MET A 30 2.95 -8.08 8.76
C MET A 30 1.85 -9.01 8.25
N GLU A 31 0.62 -8.71 8.64
CA GLU A 31 -0.56 -9.47 8.25
C GLU A 31 -1.29 -8.78 7.08
N LEU A 32 -1.54 -9.51 5.99
CA LEU A 32 -2.44 -9.05 4.92
C LEU A 32 -3.88 -9.16 5.39
N VAL A 33 -4.51 -8.01 5.65
CA VAL A 33 -5.86 -7.93 6.19
C VAL A 33 -6.92 -7.61 5.13
N ALA A 34 -6.51 -7.05 3.98
CA ALA A 34 -7.42 -6.87 2.85
C ALA A 34 -6.69 -6.80 1.51
N LEU A 35 -7.34 -7.26 0.43
CA LEU A 35 -6.90 -7.09 -0.95
C LEU A 35 -8.13 -7.04 -1.87
N TYR A 36 -8.36 -5.90 -2.51
CA TYR A 36 -9.54 -5.70 -3.34
C TYR A 36 -9.32 -4.65 -4.44
N TRP A 37 -10.25 -4.61 -5.40
CA TRP A 37 -10.30 -3.57 -6.41
C TRP A 37 -10.59 -2.21 -5.78
N MET A 38 -9.79 -1.21 -6.11
CA MET A 38 -9.94 0.16 -5.62
C MET A 38 -11.23 0.77 -6.18
N HIS A 39 -12.01 1.42 -5.31
CA HIS A 39 -13.20 2.15 -5.76
C HIS A 39 -12.81 3.36 -6.60
N GLY A 40 -13.61 3.67 -7.62
CA GLY A 40 -13.49 4.91 -8.38
C GLY A 40 -12.29 5.00 -9.34
N VAL A 41 -11.45 3.95 -9.45
CA VAL A 41 -10.31 3.90 -10.37
C VAL A 41 -10.26 2.55 -11.06
N GLU A 42 -10.30 2.55 -12.40
CA GLU A 42 -10.28 1.33 -13.19
C GLU A 42 -8.95 0.58 -13.04
N ASN A 43 -8.99 -0.75 -13.12
CA ASN A 43 -7.81 -1.63 -13.15
C ASN A 43 -6.81 -1.41 -12.00
N THR A 44 -7.29 -0.92 -10.85
CA THR A 44 -6.43 -0.54 -9.74
C THR A 44 -6.72 -1.39 -8.52
N TRP A 45 -5.68 -1.97 -7.94
CA TRP A 45 -5.74 -2.74 -6.70
C TRP A 45 -5.46 -1.87 -5.49
N HIS A 46 -6.11 -2.19 -4.38
CA HIS A 46 -5.83 -1.63 -3.06
C HIS A 46 -5.64 -2.79 -2.07
N GLY A 47 -4.44 -2.94 -1.51
CA GLY A 47 -4.11 -3.96 -0.52
C GLY A 47 -3.71 -3.33 0.81
N PHE A 48 -4.07 -3.94 1.94
CA PHE A 48 -3.81 -3.43 3.29
C PHE A 48 -3.07 -4.47 4.14
N LEU A 49 -1.97 -4.03 4.74
CA LEU A 49 -1.19 -4.77 5.72
C LEU A 49 -1.35 -4.10 7.09
N ARG A 50 -1.62 -4.89 8.12
CA ARG A 50 -1.77 -4.39 9.50
C ARG A 50 -0.43 -3.89 10.04
N LEU A 51 -0.37 -2.62 10.43
CA LEU A 51 0.79 -2.04 11.11
C LEU A 51 0.67 -2.19 12.64
N ASN A 52 -0.52 -1.89 13.17
CA ASN A 52 -0.89 -2.11 14.57
C ASN A 52 -2.43 -2.20 14.67
N ASP A 53 -3.00 -2.03 15.86
CA ASP A 53 -4.46 -2.12 16.09
C ASP A 53 -5.26 -0.97 15.48
N GLU A 54 -4.62 0.16 15.18
CA GLU A 54 -5.26 1.42 14.77
C GLU A 54 -4.77 1.93 13.41
N SER A 55 -3.73 1.31 12.85
CA SER A 55 -3.04 1.77 11.64
C SER A 55 -2.71 0.64 10.67
N ALA A 56 -2.69 0.97 9.37
CA ALA A 56 -2.26 0.07 8.31
C ALA A 56 -1.25 0.71 7.34
N ILE A 57 -0.51 -0.13 6.62
CA ILE A 57 0.16 0.25 5.37
C ILE A 57 -0.73 -0.25 4.23
N ALA A 58 -0.98 0.61 3.24
CA ALA A 58 -1.75 0.25 2.07
C ALA A 58 -0.90 0.37 0.80
N PHE A 59 -1.10 -0.57 -0.13
CA PHE A 59 -0.52 -0.52 -1.47
C PHE A 59 -1.59 -0.26 -2.51
N VAL A 60 -1.30 0.66 -3.41
CA VAL A 60 -2.10 0.94 -4.60
C VAL A 60 -1.31 0.51 -5.82
N SER A 61 -1.89 -0.30 -6.69
CA SER A 61 -1.20 -0.77 -7.89
C SER A 61 -2.11 -0.75 -9.10
N ASN A 62 -1.64 -0.09 -10.16
CA ASN A 62 -2.27 -0.06 -11.46
C ASN A 62 -1.25 -0.55 -12.52
N PRO A 63 -1.66 -1.32 -13.54
CA PRO A 63 -0.78 -1.79 -14.61
C PRO A 63 0.10 -0.72 -15.26
N ASP A 64 -0.33 0.54 -15.29
CA ASP A 64 0.40 1.64 -15.92
C ASP A 64 1.52 2.21 -15.03
N MET A 65 1.55 1.89 -13.73
CA MET A 65 2.59 2.37 -12.82
C MET A 65 3.98 1.86 -13.21
N LYS A 66 4.08 0.72 -13.88
CA LYS A 66 5.35 0.19 -14.43
C LYS A 66 6.02 1.11 -15.45
N ASN A 67 5.27 2.05 -16.02
CA ASN A 67 5.78 3.01 -17.00
C ASN A 67 6.38 4.25 -16.33
N ILE A 68 6.27 4.39 -15.00
CA ILE A 68 6.81 5.50 -14.23
C ILE A 68 8.22 5.12 -13.76
N PRO A 69 9.28 5.89 -14.12
CA PRO A 69 10.63 5.60 -13.68
C PRO A 69 10.79 5.75 -12.15
N ALA A 70 11.47 4.80 -11.53
CA ALA A 70 11.89 4.93 -10.14
C ALA A 70 13.07 5.90 -10.00
N THR A 71 12.99 6.80 -9.02
CA THR A 71 14.05 7.76 -8.69
C THR A 71 14.35 7.67 -7.19
N ILE A 72 15.60 7.31 -6.86
CA ILE A 72 16.05 7.14 -5.48
C ILE A 72 15.85 8.45 -4.70
N GLY A 73 15.21 8.35 -3.54
CA GLY A 73 14.91 9.49 -2.66
C GLY A 73 13.65 10.26 -3.04
N GLN A 74 12.96 9.88 -4.13
CA GLN A 74 11.72 10.53 -4.58
C GLN A 74 10.55 9.56 -4.71
N THR A 75 10.77 8.36 -5.24
CA THR A 75 9.72 7.33 -5.42
C THR A 75 9.86 6.21 -4.40
N HIS A 76 8.76 5.51 -4.12
CA HIS A 76 8.81 4.26 -3.34
C HIS A 76 9.02 3.08 -4.28
N ALA A 77 10.16 2.41 -4.11
CA ALA A 77 10.59 1.17 -4.79
C ALA A 77 10.51 1.21 -6.33
#